data_AF-A0A964DB08-F1
#
_entry.id   AF-A0A964DB08-F1
#
_cell.length_a   1.000
_cell.length_b   1.000
_cell.length_c   1.000
_cell.angle_alpha   90.00
_cell.angle_beta   90.00
_cell.angle_gamma   90.00
#
_symmetry.space_group_name_H-M   'P 1'
#
loop_
_entity.id
_entity.type
_entity.pdbx_description
1 polymer ?
#
loop_
_entity_poly.entity_id
_entity_poly.type
_entity_poly.pdbx_seq_one_letter_code
_entity_poly.pdbx_strand_id
1 'polypeptide(L)'
;MNEEETKAAPQKDKVLLSLEQMLVALPENARQPIINLINKRKVELGLAKSDLLTSGYKLKKKKEKRVPQSKESKDSLRKIAMSVGRVRETKEIILHDIDVKEEPLKKSKKTIEEADSYKY
;
A
#
# COMPACT_ATOMS: atom_id res chain seq x y z
N MET A 1 -14.41 -25.52 8.20
CA MET A 1 -13.25 -26.34 8.57
C MET A 1 -12.26 -25.41 9.25
N ASN A 2 -12.32 -25.32 10.58
CA ASN A 2 -11.39 -24.52 11.36
C ASN A 2 -10.22 -25.44 11.70
N GLU A 3 -9.04 -25.18 11.13
CA GLU A 3 -7.81 -25.84 11.54
C GLU A 3 -7.37 -25.23 12.88
N GLU A 4 -7.74 -25.91 13.96
CA GLU A 4 -7.09 -25.70 15.26
C GLU A 4 -5.68 -26.29 15.17
N GLU A 5 -4.71 -25.43 14.83
CA GLU A 5 -3.30 -25.76 14.99
C GLU A 5 -3.02 -26.07 16.46
N THR A 6 -2.89 -27.36 16.75
CA THR A 6 -2.41 -27.91 18.02
C THR A 6 -1.03 -27.31 18.32
N LYS A 7 -0.99 -26.29 19.16
CA LYS A 7 0.25 -25.71 19.68
C LYS A 7 0.93 -26.76 20.55
N ALA A 8 1.82 -27.54 19.95
CA ALA A 8 2.77 -28.37 20.68
C ALA A 8 3.52 -27.46 21.67
N ALA A 9 3.47 -27.81 22.96
CA ALA A 9 4.22 -27.08 23.98
C ALA A 9 5.71 -27.06 23.57
N PRO A 10 6.35 -25.89 23.49
CA PRO A 10 7.74 -25.82 23.08
C PRO A 10 8.57 -26.53 24.14
N GLN A 11 9.24 -27.62 23.77
CA GLN A 11 10.27 -28.21 24.60
C GLN A 11 11.27 -27.11 24.94
N LYS A 12 11.42 -26.77 26.23
CA LYS A 12 12.27 -25.66 26.64
C LYS A 12 13.70 -25.95 26.19
N ASP A 13 14.24 -25.02 25.40
CA ASP A 13 15.62 -25.07 24.93
C ASP A 13 16.57 -25.15 26.13
N LYS A 14 17.55 -26.08 26.08
CA LYS A 14 18.49 -26.32 27.20
C LYS A 14 19.28 -25.05 27.55
N VAL A 15 19.59 -24.23 26.54
CA VAL A 15 20.30 -22.96 26.71
C VAL A 15 19.41 -21.92 27.40
N LEU A 16 18.12 -21.88 27.09
CA LEU A 16 17.20 -20.97 27.76
C LEU A 16 17.11 -21.28 29.26
N LEU A 17 17.04 -22.57 29.61
CA LEU A 17 17.01 -23.02 30.99
C LEU A 17 18.29 -22.64 31.76
N SER A 18 19.47 -22.80 31.16
CA SER A 18 20.72 -22.42 31.83
C SER A 18 20.82 -20.91 32.05
N LEU A 19 20.34 -20.09 31.11
CA LEU A 19 20.29 -18.64 31.27
C LEU A 19 19.29 -18.20 32.34
N GLU A 20 18.12 -18.84 32.43
CA GLU A 20 17.15 -18.57 33.49
C GLU A 20 17.72 -18.92 34.87
N GLN A 21 18.45 -20.03 35.00
CA GLN A 21 19.15 -20.39 36.24
C GLN A 21 20.25 -19.37 36.60
N MET A 22 21.03 -18.93 35.62
CA MET A 22 22.07 -17.91 35.83
C MET A 22 21.48 -16.57 36.28
N LEU A 23 20.32 -16.19 35.76
CA LEU A 23 19.61 -14.98 36.15
C LEU A 23 19.20 -14.98 37.63
N VAL A 24 18.79 -16.14 38.15
CA VAL A 24 18.44 -16.30 39.57
C VAL A 24 19.68 -16.15 40.46
N ALA A 25 20.83 -16.70 40.03
CA ALA A 25 22.07 -16.69 40.80
C ALA A 25 22.75 -15.30 40.86
N LEU A 26 22.48 -14.41 39.91
CA LEU A 26 23.13 -13.10 39.82
C LEU A 26 22.42 -12.01 40.67
N PRO A 27 23.18 -11.04 41.21
CA PRO A 27 22.63 -9.85 41.85
C PRO A 27 21.96 -8.92 40.81
N GLU A 28 20.96 -8.15 41.23
CA GLU A 28 20.08 -7.37 40.33
C GLU A 28 20.84 -6.45 39.37
N ASN A 29 21.92 -5.82 39.83
CA ASN A 29 22.75 -4.90 39.04
C ASN A 29 23.38 -5.58 37.82
N ALA A 30 23.59 -6.90 37.87
CA ALA A 30 24.23 -7.68 36.81
C ALA A 30 23.23 -8.51 35.98
N ARG A 31 21.92 -8.44 36.26
CA ARG A 31 20.91 -9.25 35.55
C ARG A 31 20.60 -8.75 34.14
N GLN A 32 20.71 -7.44 33.90
CA GLN A 32 20.38 -6.82 32.61
C GLN A 32 21.02 -7.50 31.39
N PRO A 33 22.34 -7.82 31.35
CA PRO A 33 22.93 -8.52 30.22
C PRO A 33 22.32 -9.92 30.00
N ILE A 34 22.01 -10.65 31.07
CA ILE A 34 21.40 -12.00 30.97
C ILE A 34 19.95 -11.91 30.50
N ILE A 35 19.18 -10.93 30.98
CA ILE A 35 17.81 -10.66 30.50
C ILE A 35 17.83 -10.41 28.99
N ASN A 36 18.76 -9.59 28.51
CA ASN A 36 18.90 -9.30 27.09
C ASN A 36 19.22 -10.56 26.27
N LEU A 37 20.08 -11.45 26.79
CA LEU A 37 20.38 -12.74 26.14
C LEU A 37 19.16 -13.66 26.09
N ILE A 38 18.41 -13.77 27.19
CA ILE A 38 17.18 -14.57 27.25
C ILE A 38 16.16 -14.05 26.23
N ASN A 39 15.97 -12.73 26.15
CA ASN A 39 15.02 -12.12 25.22
C ASN A 39 15.43 -12.37 23.77
N LYS A 40 16.71 -12.23 23.42
CA LYS A 40 17.22 -12.59 22.08
C LYS A 40 16.95 -14.05 21.76
N ARG A 41 17.25 -14.96 22.69
CA ARG A 41 17.02 -16.39 22.48
C ARG A 41 15.54 -16.74 22.34
N LYS A 42 14.65 -16.09 23.09
CA LYS A 42 13.19 -16.23 22.93
C LYS A 42 12.71 -15.76 21.56
N VAL A 43 13.28 -14.67 21.04
CA VAL A 43 12.98 -14.20 19.68
C VAL A 43 13.48 -15.19 18.62
N GLU A 44 14.70 -15.71 18.75
CA GLU A 44 15.25 -16.74 17.85
C GLU A 44 14.40 -18.01 17.82
N LEU A 45 13.88 -18.44 18.98
CA LEU A 45 13.00 -19.60 19.10
C LEU A 45 11.55 -19.33 18.65
N GLY A 46 11.23 -18.09 18.25
CA GLY A 46 9.86 -17.69 17.90
C GLY A 46 8.88 -17.66 19.08
N LEU A 47 9.39 -17.74 20.31
CA LEU A 47 8.60 -17.69 21.54
C LEU A 47 8.20 -16.26 21.93
N ALA A 48 8.95 -15.27 21.45
CA ALA A 48 8.67 -13.85 21.64
C ALA A 48 8.69 -13.11 20.30
N LYS A 49 7.84 -12.09 20.17
CA LYS A 49 7.87 -11.19 19.01
C LYS A 49 9.01 -10.19 19.19
N SER A 50 9.79 -9.97 18.14
CA SER A 50 10.78 -8.90 18.13
C SER A 50 10.09 -7.54 18.06
N ASP A 51 10.43 -6.62 18.94
CA ASP A 51 9.99 -5.21 18.84
C ASP A 51 10.71 -4.44 17.72
N LEU A 52 11.76 -5.04 17.15
CA LEU A 52 12.47 -4.50 16.01
C LEU A 52 11.55 -4.54 14.78
N LEU A 53 11.48 -3.40 14.09
CA LEU A 53 10.88 -3.32 12.76
C LEU A 53 11.57 -4.37 11.88
N THR A 54 10.78 -5.24 11.26
CA THR A 54 11.28 -6.21 10.27
C THR A 54 12.17 -5.47 9.28
N SER A 55 13.48 -5.74 9.32
CA SER A 55 14.49 -5.11 8.47
C SER A 55 14.36 -5.64 7.05
N GLY A 56 13.33 -5.19 6.36
CA GLY A 56 13.04 -5.57 4.99
C GLY A 56 12.33 -4.43 4.27
N TYR A 57 12.65 -4.25 3.00
CA TYR A 57 11.90 -3.37 2.13
C TYR A 57 10.47 -3.88 2.04
N LYS A 58 9.51 -3.16 2.63
CA LYS A 58 8.08 -3.42 2.39
C LYS A 58 7.83 -3.17 0.90
N LEU A 59 7.67 -4.23 0.11
CA LEU A 59 7.25 -4.11 -1.28
C LEU A 59 6.00 -3.23 -1.32
N LYS A 60 6.03 -2.17 -2.13
CA LYS A 60 4.86 -1.30 -2.33
C LYS A 60 3.67 -2.21 -2.66
N LYS A 61 2.62 -2.15 -1.84
CA LYS A 61 1.38 -2.91 -2.08
C LYS A 61 0.96 -2.68 -3.52
N LYS A 62 0.63 -3.75 -4.25
CA LYS A 62 0.15 -3.64 -5.63
C LYS A 62 -1.02 -2.67 -5.63
N LYS A 63 -0.93 -1.61 -6.45
CA LYS A 63 -2.04 -0.66 -6.61
C LYS A 63 -3.24 -1.46 -7.12
N GLU A 64 -4.35 -1.37 -6.39
CA GLU A 64 -5.60 -1.97 -6.82
C GLU A 64 -5.99 -1.36 -8.17
N LYS A 65 -6.21 -2.20 -9.18
CA LYS A 65 -6.61 -1.75 -10.50
C LYS A 65 -8.02 -1.16 -10.37
N ARG A 66 -8.14 0.16 -10.42
CA ARG A 66 -9.44 0.83 -10.44
C ARG A 66 -10.19 0.39 -11.69
N VAL A 67 -11.31 -0.31 -11.51
CA VAL A 67 -12.24 -0.61 -12.60
C VAL A 67 -12.85 0.72 -13.07
N PRO A 68 -12.92 1.01 -14.38
CA PRO A 68 -13.57 2.22 -14.87
C PRO A 68 -15.02 2.23 -14.41
N GLN A 69 -15.37 3.19 -13.56
CA GLN A 69 -16.77 3.47 -13.25
C GLN A 69 -17.39 4.18 -14.44
N SER A 70 -18.25 3.46 -15.17
CA SER A 70 -19.15 4.09 -16.13
C SER A 70 -20.00 5.13 -15.41
N LYS A 71 -19.89 6.40 -15.81
CA LYS A 71 -20.77 7.48 -15.33
C LYS A 71 -22.16 7.43 -16.00
N GLU A 72 -22.34 6.55 -16.98
CA GLU A 72 -23.57 6.45 -17.75
C GLU A 72 -24.54 5.50 -17.07
N SER A 73 -25.74 6.02 -16.77
CA SER A 73 -26.86 5.25 -16.27
C SER A 73 -27.27 4.16 -17.27
N LYS A 74 -27.79 3.03 -16.79
CA LYS A 74 -28.32 1.96 -17.67
C LYS A 74 -29.35 2.48 -18.68
N ASP A 75 -30.05 3.57 -18.36
CA ASP A 75 -31.06 4.19 -19.20
C ASP A 75 -30.47 4.99 -20.37
N SER A 76 -29.30 5.63 -20.22
CA SER A 76 -28.63 6.30 -21.34
C SER A 76 -28.13 5.29 -22.36
N LEU A 77 -27.56 4.17 -21.90
CA LEU A 77 -27.14 3.07 -22.77
C LEU A 77 -28.33 2.46 -23.54
N ARG A 78 -29.50 2.32 -22.89
CA ARG A 78 -30.73 1.88 -23.55
C ARG A 78 -31.21 2.86 -24.61
N LYS A 79 -31.21 4.17 -24.33
CA LYS A 79 -31.59 5.20 -25.31
C LYS A 79 -30.67 5.21 -26.52
N ILE A 80 -29.36 5.07 -26.31
CA ILE A 80 -28.38 4.95 -27.38
C ILE A 80 -28.68 3.71 -28.22
N ALA A 81 -28.84 2.53 -27.60
CA ALA A 81 -29.17 1.30 -28.31
C ALA A 81 -30.46 1.41 -29.15
N MET A 82 -31.49 2.08 -28.64
CA MET A 82 -32.75 2.31 -29.37
C MET A 82 -32.62 3.30 -30.54
N SER A 83 -31.58 4.14 -30.54
CA SER A 83 -31.30 5.10 -31.61
C SER A 83 -30.38 4.56 -32.70
N VAL A 84 -29.63 3.49 -32.43
CA VAL A 84 -28.77 2.83 -33.42
C VAL A 84 -29.64 2.30 -34.57
N GLY A 85 -29.36 2.72 -35.81
CA GLY A 85 -30.08 2.32 -37.01
C GLY A 85 -31.33 3.15 -37.35
N ARG A 86 -31.70 4.15 -36.53
CA ARG A 86 -32.79 5.09 -36.87
C ARG A 86 -32.21 6.38 -37.44
N VAL A 87 -32.31 6.56 -38.75
CA VAL A 87 -32.03 7.84 -39.41
C VAL A 87 -33.24 8.74 -39.22
N ARG A 88 -33.06 9.86 -38.52
CA ARG A 88 -34.05 10.95 -38.49
C ARG A 88 -33.51 12.06 -39.37
N GLU A 89 -34.35 12.55 -40.28
CA GLU A 89 -34.02 13.75 -41.06
C GLU A 89 -33.82 14.91 -40.09
N THR A 90 -32.60 15.43 -40.03
CA THR A 90 -32.29 16.64 -39.28
C THR A 90 -32.98 17.79 -40.00
N LYS A 91 -33.91 18.47 -39.31
CA LYS A 91 -34.46 19.74 -39.78
C LYS A 91 -33.29 20.67 -40.08
N GLU A 92 -33.31 21.25 -41.28
CA GLU A 92 -32.30 22.13 -41.87
C GLU A 92 -31.48 22.89 -40.82
N ILE A 93 -30.25 22.46 -40.63
CA ILE A 93 -29.28 23.18 -39.81
C ILE A 93 -28.80 24.34 -40.70
N ILE A 94 -29.23 25.56 -40.40
CA ILE A 94 -28.66 26.76 -41.00
C ILE A 94 -27.21 26.84 -40.51
N LEU A 95 -26.27 26.56 -41.41
CA LEU A 95 -24.85 26.77 -41.15
C LEU A 95 -24.63 28.29 -41.12
N HIS A 96 -24.44 28.84 -39.93
CA HIS A 96 -23.91 30.19 -39.79
C HIS A 96 -22.39 30.12 -39.83
N ASP A 97 -21.78 30.85 -40.76
CA ASP A 97 -20.34 31.00 -40.83
C ASP A 97 -19.85 31.59 -39.50
N ILE A 98 -18.96 30.85 -38.84
CA ILE A 98 -18.34 31.29 -37.59
C ILE A 98 -17.17 32.18 -37.98
N ASP A 99 -17.33 33.48 -37.76
CA ASP A 99 -16.28 34.46 -37.97
C ASP A 99 -15.21 34.27 -36.88
N VAL A 100 -14.17 33.49 -37.18
CA VAL A 100 -13.08 33.20 -36.24
C VAL A 100 -12.21 34.45 -36.14
N LYS A 101 -12.43 35.26 -35.10
CA LYS A 101 -11.50 36.33 -34.75
C LYS A 101 -10.15 35.72 -34.39
N GLU A 102 -9.10 36.15 -35.09
CA GLU A 102 -7.70 35.76 -34.82
C GLU A 102 -7.25 36.30 -33.45
N GLU A 103 -7.69 35.69 -32.36
CA GLU A 103 -7.08 35.93 -31.05
C GLU A 103 -5.88 34.99 -30.86
N PRO A 104 -4.70 35.53 -30.47
CA PRO A 104 -3.51 34.71 -30.31
C PRO A 104 -3.68 33.73 -29.16
N LEU A 105 -3.53 32.44 -29.47
CA LEU A 105 -3.61 31.33 -28.52
C LEU A 105 -2.63 31.54 -27.36
N LYS A 106 -3.15 31.75 -26.14
CA LYS A 106 -2.32 31.96 -24.95
C LYS A 106 -1.50 30.70 -24.66
N LYS A 107 -0.19 30.75 -24.93
CA LYS A 107 0.75 29.66 -24.63
C LYS A 107 0.88 29.50 -23.11
N SER A 108 0.56 28.31 -22.58
CA SER A 108 0.80 27.98 -21.17
C SER A 108 2.31 27.96 -20.87
N LYS A 109 2.73 28.62 -19.78
CA LYS A 109 4.13 28.70 -19.34
C LYS A 109 4.67 27.30 -18.97
N LYS A 110 5.91 27.00 -19.38
CA LYS A 110 6.65 25.78 -19.03
C LYS A 110 6.97 25.76 -17.53
N THR A 111 6.83 24.60 -16.88
CA THR A 111 7.26 24.33 -15.50
C THR A 111 8.78 24.44 -15.37
N ILE A 112 9.23 25.09 -14.30
CA ILE A 112 10.64 25.33 -13.96
C ILE A 112 11.22 24.02 -13.39
N GLU A 113 12.38 23.59 -13.91
CA GLU A 113 13.14 22.44 -13.40
C GLU A 113 13.73 22.78 -12.02
N GLU A 114 13.58 21.83 -11.08
CA GLU A 114 14.03 21.94 -9.70
C GLU A 114 15.56 22.00 -9.61
N ALA A 115 16.06 22.94 -8.81
CA ALA A 115 17.48 23.20 -8.60
C ALA A 115 18.19 22.06 -7.84
N ASP A 116 19.45 21.82 -8.20
CA ASP A 116 20.42 20.88 -7.62
C ASP A 116 20.31 20.71 -6.08
N SER A 117 19.99 19.49 -5.63
CA SER A 117 19.86 19.14 -4.21
C SER A 117 21.12 18.50 -3.59
N TYR A 118 22.34 18.87 -4.01
CA TYR A 118 23.57 18.41 -3.35
C TYR A 118 24.43 19.58 -2.89
N LYS A 119 24.05 20.14 -1.74
CA LYS A 119 24.96 20.77 -0.77
C LYS A 119 24.23 20.74 0.57
N TYR A 120 24.68 19.86 1.46
CA TYR A 120 24.90 20.03 2.92
C TYR A 120 25.04 18.64 3.55
#